data_AF-A0A3D0Q9I0-F1
#
_entry.id   AF-A0A3D0Q9I0-F1
#
_cell.length_a   1.000
_cell.length_b   1.000
_cell.length_c   1.000
_cell.angle_alpha   90.00
_cell.angle_beta   90.00
_cell.angle_gamma   90.00
#
_symmetry.space_group_name_H-M   'P 1'
#
loop_
_entity.id
_entity.type
_entity.pdbx_description
1 polymer ?
#
loop_
_entity_poly.entity_id
_entity_poly.type
_entity_poly.pdbx_seq_one_letter_code
_entity_poly.pdbx_strand_id
1 'polypeptide(L)'
;MTFSPEAEHLPISSQSLVRSFVAPPGKVCLLYGDRLIFQLSLKMAAHAMAQGTPIAVVDGCNQFNVHLLSRFARERRLDPEEFLRRIFISRGFTCYQM
;
A
#
# COMPACT_ATOMS: atom_id res chain seq x y z
N MET A 1 29.00 -8.99 4.73
CA MET A 1 28.27 -7.96 3.95
C MET A 1 27.82 -6.90 4.93
N THR A 2 28.60 -5.84 5.06
CA THR A 2 28.37 -4.70 5.95
C THR A 2 27.35 -3.77 5.31
N PHE A 3 26.17 -3.62 5.93
CA PHE A 3 25.22 -2.56 5.59
C PHE A 3 25.82 -1.22 6.03
N SER A 4 26.18 -0.35 5.08
CA SER A 4 26.55 1.04 5.36
C SER A 4 25.29 1.84 5.71
N PRO A 5 25.24 2.55 6.86
CA PRO A 5 24.05 3.27 7.32
C PRO A 5 24.06 4.74 6.91
N GLU A 6 24.34 5.04 5.64
CA GLU A 6 24.22 6.40 5.11
C GLU A 6 23.05 6.46 4.13
N ALA A 7 21.85 6.17 4.65
CA ALA A 7 20.63 6.55 3.97
C ALA A 7 20.46 8.06 4.17
N GLU A 8 20.81 8.85 3.15
CA GLU A 8 20.40 10.24 3.03
C GLU A 8 18.89 10.34 3.34
N HIS A 9 18.54 11.02 4.43
CA HIS A 9 17.16 11.34 4.75
C HIS A 9 16.69 12.48 3.83
N LEU A 10 16.57 12.20 2.53
CA LEU A 10 15.92 13.11 1.61
C LEU A 10 14.42 13.12 1.94
N PRO A 11 13.78 14.28 2.07
CA PRO A 11 12.32 14.35 2.20
C PRO A 11 11.69 13.83 0.91
N ILE A 12 11.30 12.55 0.89
CA ILE A 12 10.62 11.95 -0.25
C ILE A 12 9.16 12.39 -0.20
N SER A 13 8.72 13.15 -1.21
CA SER A 13 7.31 13.49 -1.38
C SER A 13 6.46 12.23 -1.48
N SER A 14 5.31 12.21 -0.81
CA SER A 14 4.33 11.12 -0.88
C SER A 14 3.92 10.80 -2.32
N GLN A 15 3.89 11.81 -3.20
CA GLN A 15 3.61 11.61 -4.62
C GLN A 15 4.71 10.82 -5.34
N SER A 16 5.98 11.01 -4.96
CA SER A 16 7.11 10.29 -5.53
C SER A 16 7.10 8.81 -5.11
N LEU A 17 6.77 8.53 -3.84
CA LEU A 17 6.60 7.16 -3.34
C LEU A 17 5.47 6.43 -4.07
N VAL A 18 4.31 7.08 -4.21
CA VAL A 18 3.17 6.52 -4.94
C VAL A 18 3.53 6.22 -6.39
N ARG A 19 4.17 7.15 -7.11
CA ARG A 19 4.58 6.93 -8.50
C ARG A 19 5.58 5.79 -8.63
N SER A 20 6.57 5.74 -7.73
CA SER A 20 7.59 4.69 -7.71
C SER A 20 7.00 3.31 -7.42
N PHE A 21 5.89 3.25 -6.69
CA PHE A 21 5.15 2.00 -6.43
C PHE A 21 4.38 1.52 -7.66
N VAL A 22 3.78 2.42 -8.43
CA VAL A 22 2.96 2.06 -9.60
C VAL A 22 3.81 1.68 -10.82
N ALA A 23 4.97 2.33 -11.03
CA ALA A 23 5.76 2.13 -12.23
C ALA A 23 7.29 2.21 -12.03
N PRO A 24 8.06 1.48 -12.84
CA PRO A 24 7.66 0.35 -13.70
C PRO A 24 7.24 -0.89 -12.88
N PRO A 25 6.45 -1.81 -13.49
CA PRO A 25 6.09 -3.08 -12.86
C PRO A 25 7.32 -3.95 -12.59
N GLY A 26 7.19 -4.92 -11.67
CA GLY A 26 8.26 -5.87 -11.31
C GLY A 26 9.25 -5.36 -10.26
N LYS A 27 9.07 -4.13 -9.77
CA LYS A 27 9.83 -3.60 -8.62
C LYS A 27 9.33 -4.17 -7.30
N VAL A 28 10.25 -4.36 -6.36
CA VAL A 28 9.95 -4.70 -4.97
C VAL A 28 10.32 -3.50 -4.09
N CYS A 29 9.38 -3.05 -3.28
CA CYS A 29 9.59 -1.98 -2.31
C CYS A 29 9.36 -2.51 -0.90
N LEU A 30 10.33 -2.33 -0.01
CA LEU A 30 10.19 -2.63 1.42
C LEU A 30 9.87 -1.33 2.16
N LEU A 31 8.74 -1.33 2.85
CA LEU A 31 8.39 -0.29 3.80
C LEU A 31 8.59 -0.84 5.22
N TYR A 32 9.46 -0.21 6.00
CA TYR A 32 9.80 -0.63 7.36
C TYR A 32 9.76 0.58 8.31
N GLY A 33 9.24 0.37 9.52
CA GLY A 33 9.11 1.41 10.52
C GLY A 33 8.07 1.04 11.57
N ASP A 34 7.56 2.07 12.26
CA ASP A 34 6.49 1.92 13.23
C ASP A 34 5.13 1.62 12.57
N ARG A 35 4.07 1.60 13.39
CA ARG A 35 2.70 1.29 12.96
C ARG A 35 2.17 2.17 11.83
N LEU A 36 2.69 3.39 11.65
CA LEU A 36 2.25 4.30 10.58
C LEU A 36 2.56 3.75 9.20
N ILE A 37 3.52 2.83 9.08
CA ILE A 37 3.91 2.23 7.80
C ILE A 37 2.76 1.45 7.14
N PHE A 38 1.88 0.81 7.94
CA PHE A 38 0.68 0.13 7.43
C PHE A 38 -0.33 1.13 6.84
N GLN A 39 -0.48 2.30 7.45
CA GLN A 39 -1.37 3.33 6.91
C GLN A 39 -0.79 3.95 5.64
N LEU A 40 0.52 4.15 5.60
CA LEU A 40 1.22 4.64 4.41
C LEU A 40 1.06 3.67 3.25
N SER A 41 1.29 2.37 3.46
CA SER A 41 1.14 1.35 2.42
C SER A 41 -0.29 1.30 1.87
N LEU A 42 -1.31 1.37 2.73
CA LEU A 42 -2.71 1.45 2.31
C LEU A 42 -3.02 2.72 1.53
N LYS A 43 -2.49 3.88 1.93
CA LYS A 43 -2.65 5.13 1.16
C LYS A 43 -1.99 5.02 -0.21
N MET A 44 -0.79 4.44 -0.29
CA MET A 44 -0.09 4.21 -1.56
C MET A 44 -0.90 3.31 -2.49
N ALA A 45 -1.44 2.21 -1.96
CA ALA A 45 -2.32 1.32 -2.70
C ALA A 45 -3.61 2.03 -3.15
N ALA A 46 -4.23 2.84 -2.28
CA ALA A 46 -5.42 3.62 -2.62
C ALA A 46 -5.18 4.58 -3.79
N HIS A 47 -4.01 5.23 -3.82
CA HIS A 47 -3.63 6.09 -4.93
C HIS A 47 -3.42 5.31 -6.24
N ALA A 48 -2.84 4.12 -6.19
CA ALA A 48 -2.73 3.23 -7.36
C ALA A 48 -4.11 2.79 -7.86
N MET A 49 -5.00 2.40 -6.94
CA MET A 49 -6.37 2.01 -7.27
C MET A 49 -7.20 3.14 -7.88
N ALA A 50 -6.98 4.38 -7.45
CA ALA A 50 -7.65 5.55 -8.01
C ALA A 50 -7.29 5.78 -9.50
N GLN A 51 -6.20 5.19 -9.98
CA GLN A 51 -5.82 5.19 -11.40
C GLN A 51 -6.41 4.00 -12.18
N GLY A 52 -7.25 3.19 -11.53
CA GLY A 52 -7.92 2.02 -12.12
C GLY A 52 -7.18 0.69 -11.91
N THR A 53 -6.02 0.69 -11.26
CA THR A 53 -5.21 -0.53 -11.07
C THR A 53 -5.76 -1.41 -9.94
N PRO A 54 -6.10 -2.68 -10.18
CA PRO A 54 -6.47 -3.60 -9.11
C PRO A 54 -5.27 -3.95 -8.23
N ILE A 55 -5.53 -4.29 -6.96
CA ILE A 55 -4.48 -4.69 -6.01
C ILE A 55 -4.78 -6.06 -5.41
N ALA A 56 -3.71 -6.82 -5.18
CA ALA A 56 -3.73 -8.02 -4.35
C ALA A 56 -3.06 -7.71 -3.01
N VAL A 57 -3.68 -8.14 -1.91
CA VAL A 57 -3.22 -7.91 -0.55
C VAL A 57 -3.08 -9.26 0.14
N VAL A 58 -1.89 -9.53 0.68
CA VAL A 58 -1.65 -10.62 1.62
C VAL A 58 -1.51 -10.01 3.00
N ASP A 59 -2.47 -10.26 3.89
CA ASP A 59 -2.50 -9.70 5.24
C ASP A 59 -2.21 -10.79 6.28
N GLY A 60 -0.96 -10.84 6.73
CA GLY A 60 -0.49 -11.77 7.77
C GLY A 60 -0.72 -11.28 9.21
N CYS A 61 -1.01 -9.99 9.40
CA CYS A 61 -1.09 -9.36 10.72
C CYS A 61 -2.51 -8.92 11.09
N ASN A 62 -3.49 -9.17 10.22
CA ASN A 62 -4.86 -8.64 10.34
C ASN A 62 -4.89 -7.11 10.49
N GLN A 63 -4.00 -6.41 9.79
CA GLN A 63 -3.87 -4.94 9.86
C GLN A 63 -4.55 -4.23 8.68
N PHE A 64 -5.06 -4.97 7.69
CA PHE A 64 -5.74 -4.37 6.56
C PHE A 64 -7.01 -3.64 7.00
N ASN A 65 -7.10 -2.34 6.68
CA ASN A 65 -8.20 -1.47 7.09
C ASN A 65 -9.01 -0.98 5.88
N VAL A 66 -10.15 -1.64 5.64
CA VAL A 66 -11.07 -1.28 4.55
C VAL A 66 -11.68 0.12 4.73
N HIS A 67 -11.95 0.55 5.97
CA HIS A 67 -12.57 1.84 6.23
C HIS A 67 -11.68 3.02 5.81
N LEU A 68 -10.36 2.87 5.90
CA LEU A 68 -9.41 3.86 5.40
C LEU A 68 -9.56 4.03 3.88
N LEU A 69 -9.69 2.93 3.15
CA LEU A 69 -9.89 2.93 1.70
C LEU A 69 -11.26 3.47 1.30
N SER A 70 -12.33 3.08 2.02
CA SER A 70 -13.67 3.62 1.79
C SER A 70 -13.73 5.13 2.01
N ARG A 71 -13.07 5.62 3.06
CA ARG A 71 -12.96 7.06 3.34
C ARG A 71 -12.20 7.77 2.23
N PHE A 72 -11.08 7.21 1.78
CA PHE A 72 -10.28 7.76 0.68
C PHE A 72 -11.11 7.90 -0.61
N ALA A 73 -11.94 6.90 -0.95
CA ALA A 73 -12.82 6.93 -2.11
C ALA A 73 -13.87 8.04 -1.97
N ARG A 74 -14.55 8.12 -0.82
CA ARG A 74 -15.55 9.16 -0.53
C ARG A 74 -14.98 10.57 -0.62
N GLU A 75 -13.81 10.80 -0.03
CA GLU A 75 -13.13 12.12 -0.07
C GLU A 75 -12.79 12.56 -1.51
N ARG A 76 -12.65 11.60 -2.44
CA ARG A 76 -12.38 11.84 -3.86
C ARG A 76 -13.61 11.74 -4.76
N ARG A 77 -14.80 11.59 -4.17
CA ARG A 77 -16.07 11.40 -4.91
C ARG A 77 -16.03 10.21 -5.88
N LEU A 78 -15.24 9.19 -5.55
CA LEU A 78 -15.25 7.90 -6.23
C LEU A 78 -16.38 7.04 -5.66
N ASP A 79 -16.97 6.18 -6.48
CA ASP A 79 -17.92 5.19 -5.99
C ASP A 79 -17.19 4.17 -5.08
N PRO A 80 -17.54 4.09 -3.78
CA PRO A 80 -16.84 3.20 -2.86
C PRO A 80 -16.99 1.72 -3.22
N GLU A 81 -18.13 1.31 -3.77
CA GLU A 81 -18.38 -0.09 -4.11
C GLU A 81 -17.48 -0.52 -5.28
N GLU A 82 -17.48 0.24 -6.37
CA GLU A 82 -16.58 0.00 -7.51
C GLU A 82 -15.10 0.07 -7.09
N PHE A 83 -14.75 1.01 -6.22
CA PHE A 83 -13.39 1.17 -5.73
C PHE A 83 -12.93 -0.05 -4.92
N LEU A 84 -13.75 -0.53 -3.98
CA LEU A 84 -13.41 -1.68 -3.13
C LEU A 84 -13.41 -3.01 -3.91
N ARG A 85 -14.20 -3.13 -4.98
CA ARG A 85 -14.21 -4.32 -5.86
C ARG A 85 -12.85 -4.60 -6.53
N ARG A 86 -11.94 -3.61 -6.54
CA ARG A 86 -10.58 -3.73 -7.08
C ARG A 86 -9.59 -4.38 -6.11
N ILE A 87 -10.03 -4.75 -4.91
CA ILE A 87 -9.19 -5.32 -3.85
C ILE A 87 -9.41 -6.83 -3.78
N PHE A 88 -8.34 -7.59 -3.99
CA PHE A 88 -8.31 -9.02 -3.70
C PHE A 88 -7.48 -9.22 -2.43
N ILE A 89 -8.10 -9.76 -1.37
CA ILE A 89 -7.43 -9.95 -0.09
C ILE A 89 -7.38 -11.42 0.31
N SER A 90 -6.18 -11.88 0.66
CA SER A 90 -5.94 -13.15 1.32
C SER A 90 -5.42 -12.89 2.73
N ARG A 91 -5.97 -13.60 3.72
CA ARG A 91 -5.53 -13.51 5.12
C ARG A 91 -4.80 -14.78 5.48
N GLY A 92 -3.51 -14.63 5.80
CA GLY A 92 -2.68 -15.71 6.33
C GLY A 92 -2.57 -15.58 7.84
N PHE A 93 -2.71 -16.70 8.56
CA PHE A 93 -2.49 -16.75 10.00
C PHE A 93 -1.16 -17.42 10.35
N THR A 94 -0.48 -17.97 9.35
CA THR A 94 0.80 -18.68 9.46
C THR A 94 1.66 -18.37 8.26
N CYS A 95 2.98 -18.50 8.41
CA CYS A 95 3.93 -18.34 7.30
C CYS A 95 3.71 -19.35 6.17
N TYR A 96 3.08 -20.50 6.43
CA TYR A 96 2.76 -21.50 5.41
C TYR A 96 1.62 -21.09 4.47
N GLN A 97 0.78 -20.15 4.90
CA GLN A 97 -0.34 -19.63 4.10
C GLN A 97 0.05 -18.38 3.29
N MET A 98 1.29 -17.90 3.44
CA MET A 98 1.83 -16.70 2.79
C MET A 98 2.81 -17.05 1.67
#